data_AF-A0A7S3FN90-F1
#
_entry.id   AF-A0A7S3FN90-F1
#
_cell.length_a   1.000
_cell.length_b   1.000
_cell.length_c   1.000
_cell.angle_alpha   90.00
_cell.angle_beta   90.00
_cell.angle_gamma   90.00
#
_symmetry.space_group_name_H-M   'P 1'
#
loop_
_entity.id
_entity.type
_entity.pdbx_description
1 polymer ?
#
loop_
_entity_poly.entity_id
_entity_poly.type
_entity_poly.pdbx_seq_one_letter_code
_entity_poly.pdbx_strand_id
1 'polypeptide(L)'
;MAWSKLNPCALVSHVLFKTGALLTYLFCEFFSDNFVVNFVVLSLFLACDFWTVKNVSGRFLVGLRWWHEVNEDGSSQWKFESLDEEGLKTVDSFEKRVFWTTTYATPPIWLVFGIITFVRFHFTYLIIVFLALTLSCSNLFGYVKASRDQSKQLSDMLGTAKAFSAVRNLI
;
A
#
# COMPACT_ATOMS: atom_id res chain seq x y z
N MET A 1 22.11 -19.45 9.62
CA MET A 1 21.73 -19.11 8.25
C MET A 1 20.21 -19.18 8.18
N ALA A 2 19.52 -18.13 8.58
CA ALA A 2 18.05 -18.09 8.61
C ALA A 2 17.58 -17.68 7.22
N TRP A 3 16.91 -18.59 6.52
CA TRP A 3 16.23 -18.28 5.27
C TRP A 3 15.08 -17.33 5.58
N SER A 4 15.08 -16.12 5.00
CA SER A 4 13.89 -15.26 5.01
C SER A 4 12.77 -16.06 4.35
N LYS A 5 11.66 -16.25 5.06
CA LYS A 5 10.48 -16.88 4.46
C LYS A 5 9.89 -15.85 3.49
N LEU A 6 10.25 -15.94 2.21
CA LEU A 6 9.54 -15.19 1.18
C LEU A 6 8.04 -15.54 1.26
N ASN A 7 7.22 -14.55 1.01
CA ASN A 7 5.77 -14.63 0.89
C ASN A 7 5.37 -14.51 -0.59
N PRO A 8 5.71 -15.53 -1.44
CA PRO A 8 5.55 -15.43 -2.89
C PRO A 8 4.09 -15.16 -3.29
N CYS A 9 3.13 -15.75 -2.59
CA CYS A 9 1.71 -15.53 -2.88
C CYS A 9 1.29 -14.08 -2.64
N ALA A 10 1.80 -13.43 -1.58
CA ALA A 10 1.50 -12.03 -1.28
C ALA A 10 2.16 -11.10 -2.31
N LEU A 11 3.42 -11.38 -2.67
CA LEU A 11 4.16 -10.62 -3.68
C LEU A 11 3.50 -10.71 -5.06
N VAL A 12 3.16 -11.92 -5.50
CA VAL A 12 2.49 -12.16 -6.78
C VAL A 12 1.13 -11.47 -6.81
N SER A 13 0.32 -11.63 -5.76
CA SER A 13 -0.99 -10.96 -5.69
C SER A 13 -0.87 -9.44 -5.74
N HIS A 14 0.12 -8.88 -5.04
CA HIS A 14 0.38 -7.44 -5.01
C HIS A 14 0.69 -6.86 -6.40
N VAL A 15 1.50 -7.56 -7.19
CA VAL A 15 1.82 -7.12 -8.55
C VAL A 15 0.68 -7.43 -9.51
N LEU A 16 0.07 -8.62 -9.40
CA LEU A 16 -0.98 -9.09 -10.29
C LEU A 16 -2.19 -8.16 -10.32
N PHE A 17 -2.72 -7.74 -9.17
CA PHE A 17 -3.91 -6.89 -9.16
C PHE A 17 -3.63 -5.48 -9.67
N LYS A 18 -2.44 -4.92 -9.41
CA LYS A 18 -2.01 -3.63 -9.98
C LYS A 18 -1.89 -3.70 -11.48
N THR A 19 -1.13 -4.67 -11.98
CA THR A 19 -0.94 -4.85 -13.42
C THR A 19 -2.25 -5.22 -14.09
N GLY A 20 -3.08 -6.05 -13.47
CA GLY A 20 -4.41 -6.40 -13.96
C GLY A 20 -5.33 -5.19 -14.10
N ALA A 21 -5.36 -4.29 -13.12
CA ALA A 21 -6.14 -3.05 -13.22
C ALA A 21 -5.64 -2.14 -14.35
N LEU A 22 -4.32 -1.99 -14.50
CA LEU A 22 -3.71 -1.18 -15.57
C LEU A 22 -3.97 -1.78 -16.96
N LEU A 23 -3.79 -3.09 -17.13
CA LEU A 23 -4.04 -3.79 -18.39
C LEU A 23 -5.52 -3.73 -18.74
N THR A 24 -6.41 -3.97 -17.77
CA THR A 24 -7.85 -3.84 -18.00
C THR A 24 -8.18 -2.43 -18.45
N TYR A 25 -7.58 -1.40 -17.87
CA TYR A 25 -7.86 -0.01 -18.26
C TYR A 25 -7.43 0.28 -19.69
N LEU A 26 -6.26 -0.23 -20.10
CA LEU A 26 -5.72 -0.02 -21.45
C LEU A 26 -6.47 -0.82 -22.53
N PHE A 27 -6.95 -2.02 -22.19
CA PHE A 27 -7.50 -2.96 -23.17
C PHE A 27 -9.02 -3.15 -23.07
N CYS A 28 -9.72 -2.57 -22.09
CA CYS A 28 -11.17 -2.79 -21.90
C CYS A 28 -12.00 -2.42 -23.14
N GLU A 29 -11.66 -1.33 -23.82
CA GLU A 29 -12.34 -0.90 -25.05
C GLU A 29 -12.13 -1.88 -26.23
N PHE A 30 -11.13 -2.76 -26.20
CA PHE A 30 -10.97 -3.80 -27.22
C PHE A 30 -11.99 -4.94 -27.06
N PHE A 31 -12.45 -5.19 -25.84
CA PHE A 31 -13.35 -6.30 -25.53
C PHE A 31 -14.82 -5.88 -25.40
N SER A 32 -15.07 -4.63 -25.00
CA SER A 32 -16.43 -4.13 -24.76
C SER A 32 -16.50 -2.62 -24.97
N ASP A 33 -17.43 -2.20 -25.83
CA ASP A 33 -17.79 -0.79 -26.01
C ASP A 33 -18.75 -0.28 -24.92
N ASN A 34 -19.28 -1.18 -24.07
CA ASN A 34 -20.21 -0.81 -23.02
C ASN A 34 -19.46 -0.25 -21.80
N PHE A 35 -19.55 1.06 -21.63
CA PHE A 35 -18.94 1.78 -20.50
C PHE A 35 -19.31 1.19 -19.14
N VAL A 36 -20.57 0.79 -18.92
CA VAL A 36 -21.02 0.28 -17.61
C VAL A 36 -20.31 -1.01 -17.26
N VAL A 37 -20.16 -1.92 -18.24
CA VAL A 37 -19.45 -3.18 -18.04
C VAL A 37 -17.97 -2.91 -17.73
N ASN A 38 -17.33 -2.04 -18.50
CA ASN A 38 -15.93 -1.66 -18.29
C ASN A 38 -15.72 -1.02 -16.91
N PHE A 39 -16.61 -0.12 -16.52
CA PHE A 39 -16.60 0.54 -15.21
C PHE A 39 -16.69 -0.47 -14.06
N VAL A 40 -17.63 -1.42 -14.13
CA VAL A 40 -17.80 -2.44 -13.08
C VAL A 40 -16.57 -3.33 -12.98
N VAL A 41 -16.06 -3.84 -14.09
CA VAL A 41 -14.87 -4.70 -14.10
C VAL A 41 -13.65 -3.96 -13.56
N LEU A 42 -13.42 -2.72 -14.00
CA LEU A 42 -12.31 -1.89 -13.52
C LEU A 42 -12.43 -1.58 -12.03
N SER A 43 -13.63 -1.24 -11.56
CA SER A 43 -13.88 -0.96 -10.14
C SER A 43 -13.59 -2.19 -9.28
N LEU A 44 -13.95 -3.39 -9.75
CA LEU A 44 -13.63 -4.64 -9.05
C LEU A 44 -12.13 -4.89 -8.98
N PHE A 45 -11.39 -4.73 -10.08
CA PHE A 45 -9.93 -4.86 -10.07
C PHE A 45 -9.25 -3.84 -9.14
N LEU A 46 -9.71 -2.59 -9.15
CA LEU A 46 -9.21 -1.55 -8.24
C LEU A 46 -9.54 -1.85 -6.77
N ALA A 47 -10.72 -2.39 -6.49
CA ALA A 47 -11.10 -2.80 -5.14
C ALA A 47 -10.27 -4.01 -4.65
N CYS A 48 -10.02 -4.99 -5.52
CA CYS A 48 -9.14 -6.12 -5.24
C CYS A 48 -7.70 -5.67 -5.00
N ASP A 49 -7.16 -4.75 -5.81
CA ASP A 49 -5.84 -4.15 -5.58
C ASP A 49 -5.81 -3.44 -4.22
N PHE A 50 -6.78 -2.56 -3.98
CA PHE A 50 -6.87 -1.79 -2.74
C PHE A 50 -6.89 -2.71 -1.51
N TRP A 51 -7.74 -3.74 -1.54
CA TRP A 51 -7.89 -4.69 -0.44
C TRP A 51 -6.63 -5.53 -0.25
N THR A 52 -6.01 -5.99 -1.34
CA THR A 52 -4.79 -6.81 -1.27
C THR A 52 -3.66 -6.02 -0.67
N VAL A 53 -3.43 -4.78 -1.15
CA VAL A 53 -2.39 -3.90 -0.59
C VAL A 53 -2.65 -3.66 0.90
N LYS A 54 -3.90 -3.33 1.27
CA LYS A 54 -4.27 -2.99 2.64
C LYS A 54 -4.20 -4.16 3.63
N ASN A 55 -4.64 -5.36 3.23
CA ASN A 55 -4.88 -6.47 4.16
C ASN A 55 -3.86 -7.61 4.04
N VAL A 56 -3.25 -7.79 2.87
CA VAL A 56 -2.30 -8.88 2.61
C VAL A 56 -0.89 -8.31 2.49
N SER A 57 -0.64 -7.51 1.47
CA SER A 57 0.71 -7.05 1.14
C SER A 57 1.34 -6.21 2.25
N GLY A 58 0.57 -5.31 2.87
CA GLY A 58 1.05 -4.52 4.01
C GLY A 58 1.55 -5.38 5.16
N ARG A 59 0.82 -6.45 5.49
CA ARG A 59 1.16 -7.33 6.63
C ARG A 59 2.36 -8.21 6.32
N PHE A 60 2.41 -8.82 5.13
CA PHE A 60 3.42 -9.81 4.79
C PHE A 60 4.70 -9.20 4.19
N LEU A 61 4.58 -8.18 3.33
CA LEU A 61 5.75 -7.64 2.60
C LEU A 61 6.47 -6.51 3.35
N VAL A 62 5.78 -5.82 4.27
CA VAL A 62 6.38 -4.72 5.04
C VAL A 62 6.10 -4.76 6.54
N GLY A 63 5.24 -5.68 7.02
CA GLY A 63 4.93 -5.78 8.44
C GLY A 63 4.19 -4.57 9.00
N LEU A 64 3.38 -3.89 8.18
CA LEU A 64 2.65 -2.69 8.56
C LEU A 64 1.15 -2.89 8.41
N ARG A 65 0.38 -2.30 9.32
CA ARG A 65 -1.08 -2.25 9.25
C ARG A 65 -1.57 -0.88 9.68
N TRP A 66 -2.61 -0.41 9.01
CA TRP A 66 -3.26 0.85 9.34
C TRP A 66 -4.78 0.69 9.28
N TRP A 67 -5.46 1.39 10.18
CA TRP A 67 -6.91 1.54 10.12
C TRP A 67 -7.33 2.88 10.69
N HIS A 68 -8.56 3.26 10.39
CA HIS A 68 -9.20 4.45 10.91
C HIS A 68 -10.19 4.02 11.98
N GLU A 69 -10.07 4.58 13.18
CA GLU A 69 -10.96 4.32 14.30
C GLU A 69 -11.69 5.62 14.66
N VAL A 70 -12.99 5.51 14.89
CA VAL A 70 -13.81 6.62 15.36
C VAL A 70 -14.09 6.34 16.83
N ASN A 71 -13.64 7.23 17.69
CA ASN A 71 -13.83 7.13 19.12
C ASN A 71 -15.29 7.46 19.50
N GLU A 72 -15.68 7.14 20.73
CA GLU A 72 -17.03 7.43 21.26
C GLU A 72 -17.37 8.93 21.29
N ASP A 73 -16.34 9.79 21.38
CA ASP A 73 -16.47 11.25 21.30
C ASP A 73 -16.62 11.78 19.87
N GLY A 74 -16.64 10.90 18.86
CA GLY A 74 -16.69 11.24 17.44
C GLY A 74 -15.36 11.68 16.85
N SER A 75 -14.26 11.67 17.63
CA SER A 75 -12.93 11.99 17.10
C SER A 75 -12.40 10.86 16.19
N SER A 76 -11.73 11.26 15.11
CA SER A 76 -11.11 10.33 14.16
C SER A 76 -9.64 10.13 14.49
N GLN A 77 -9.24 8.89 14.75
CA GLN A 77 -7.85 8.54 15.01
C GLN A 77 -7.35 7.51 14.00
N TRP A 78 -6.14 7.74 13.52
CA TRP A 78 -5.43 6.80 12.67
C TRP A 78 -4.55 5.92 13.54
N LYS A 79 -4.84 4.62 13.59
CA LYS A 79 -4.01 3.65 14.30
C LYS A 79 -3.07 2.95 13.33
N PHE A 80 -1.83 2.79 13.76
CA PHE A 80 -0.76 2.13 13.03
C PHE A 80 -0.20 1.01 13.89
N GLU A 81 -0.05 -0.15 13.29
CA GLU A 81 0.54 -1.32 13.91
C GLU A 81 1.71 -1.75 13.02
N SER A 82 2.82 -2.09 13.65
CA SER A 82 4.02 -2.52 12.97
C SER A 82 4.64 -3.71 13.67
N LEU A 83 5.29 -4.60 12.91
CA LEU A 83 6.11 -5.66 13.51
C LEU A 83 7.20 -5.06 14.40
N ASP A 84 7.52 -5.79 15.46
CA ASP A 84 8.64 -5.51 16.36
C ASP A 84 10.00 -5.75 15.66
N GLU A 85 11.10 -5.45 16.35
CA GLU A 85 12.44 -5.53 15.74
C GLU A 85 12.78 -6.95 15.25
N GLU A 86 12.34 -7.98 15.98
CA GLU A 86 12.55 -9.38 15.59
C GLU A 86 11.68 -9.77 14.39
N GLY A 87 10.39 -9.39 14.40
CA GLY A 87 9.48 -9.60 13.27
C GLY A 87 9.96 -8.90 12.00
N LEU A 88 10.51 -7.69 12.10
CA LEU A 88 11.03 -6.95 10.95
C LEU A 88 12.25 -7.62 10.30
N LYS A 89 13.08 -8.34 11.08
CA LYS A 89 14.21 -9.11 10.53
C LYS A 89 13.73 -10.30 9.69
N THR A 90 12.48 -10.73 9.84
CA THR A 90 11.89 -11.80 9.02
C THR A 90 11.38 -11.30 7.66
N VAL A 91 11.18 -9.99 7.50
CA VAL A 91 10.71 -9.37 6.26
C VAL A 91 11.85 -9.26 5.26
N ASP A 92 11.65 -9.80 4.07
CA ASP A 92 12.66 -9.76 3.04
C ASP A 92 12.84 -8.36 2.44
N SER A 93 14.10 -7.96 2.21
CA SER A 93 14.43 -6.63 1.67
C SER A 93 13.93 -6.43 0.23
N PHE A 94 13.88 -7.49 -0.58
CA PHE A 94 13.33 -7.45 -1.93
C PHE A 94 11.82 -7.25 -1.90
N GLU A 95 11.10 -7.98 -1.06
CA GLU A 95 9.64 -7.84 -0.91
C GLU A 95 9.24 -6.44 -0.45
N LYS A 96 9.96 -5.91 0.55
CA LYS A 96 9.80 -4.53 1.01
C LYS A 96 10.05 -3.54 -0.12
N ARG A 97 11.13 -3.72 -0.90
CA ARG A 97 11.44 -2.85 -2.04
C ARG A 97 10.31 -2.86 -3.07
N VAL A 98 9.86 -4.04 -3.49
CA VAL A 98 8.78 -4.17 -4.48
C VAL A 98 7.49 -3.51 -3.97
N PHE A 99 7.12 -3.74 -2.71
CA PHE A 99 5.94 -3.13 -2.11
C PHE A 99 6.00 -1.60 -2.21
N TRP A 100 7.10 -0.99 -1.77
CA TRP A 100 7.24 0.46 -1.79
C TRP A 100 7.31 1.01 -3.21
N THR A 101 8.14 0.43 -4.09
CA THR A 101 8.27 0.94 -5.46
C THR A 101 6.94 0.92 -6.21
N THR A 102 6.18 -0.18 -6.10
CA THR A 102 4.89 -0.30 -6.78
C THR A 102 3.83 0.61 -6.17
N THR A 103 3.77 0.71 -4.84
CA THR A 103 2.79 1.56 -4.15
C THR A 103 3.06 3.05 -4.40
N TYR A 104 4.32 3.47 -4.48
CA TYR A 104 4.69 4.85 -4.86
C TYR A 104 4.49 5.12 -6.36
N ALA A 105 4.72 4.13 -7.23
CA ALA A 105 4.56 4.31 -8.68
C ALA A 105 3.09 4.33 -9.13
N THR A 106 2.19 3.68 -8.38
CA THR A 106 0.78 3.51 -8.79
C THR A 106 0.05 4.85 -8.97
N PRO A 107 0.06 5.82 -8.02
CA PRO A 107 -0.65 7.08 -8.21
C PRO A 107 -0.12 7.92 -9.38
N PRO A 108 1.20 8.10 -9.57
CA PRO A 108 1.73 8.79 -10.76
C PRO A 108 1.30 8.16 -12.09
N ILE A 109 1.27 6.83 -12.19
CA ILE A 109 0.81 6.13 -13.40
C ILE A 109 -0.66 6.48 -13.69
N TRP A 110 -1.53 6.39 -12.67
CA TRP A 110 -2.94 6.76 -12.82
C TRP A 110 -3.14 8.24 -13.13
N LEU A 111 -2.29 9.11 -12.59
CA LEU A 111 -2.31 10.54 -12.91
C LEU A 111 -1.98 10.80 -14.38
N VAL A 112 -0.97 10.13 -14.93
CA VAL A 112 -0.64 10.20 -16.37
C VAL A 112 -1.81 9.73 -17.23
N PHE A 113 -2.47 8.61 -16.87
CA PHE A 113 -3.67 8.15 -17.55
C PHE A 113 -4.84 9.14 -17.45
N GLY A 114 -4.99 9.81 -16.30
CA GLY A 114 -5.94 10.91 -16.13
C GLY A 114 -5.69 12.06 -17.09
N ILE A 115 -4.44 12.51 -17.20
CA ILE A 115 -4.05 13.59 -18.12
C ILE A 115 -4.32 13.18 -19.57
N ILE A 116 -3.94 11.98 -19.97
CA ILE A 116 -4.19 11.46 -21.33
C ILE A 116 -5.70 11.43 -21.61
N THR A 117 -6.49 10.90 -20.69
CA THR A 117 -7.96 10.79 -20.84
C THR A 117 -8.64 12.14 -20.90
N PHE A 118 -8.15 13.09 -20.10
CA PHE A 118 -8.62 14.48 -20.10
C PHE A 118 -8.37 15.16 -21.44
N VAL A 119 -7.14 15.05 -21.97
CA VAL A 119 -6.77 15.61 -23.28
C VAL A 119 -7.54 14.94 -24.42
N ARG A 120 -7.89 13.65 -24.29
CA ARG A 120 -8.72 12.92 -25.26
C ARG A 120 -10.22 13.25 -25.15
N PHE A 121 -10.65 14.08 -24.20
CA PHE A 121 -12.07 14.38 -23.93
C PHE A 121 -12.95 13.16 -23.59
N HIS A 122 -12.36 12.06 -23.09
CA HIS A 122 -13.07 10.86 -22.64
C HIS A 122 -13.50 10.98 -21.16
N PHE A 123 -14.31 11.99 -20.84
CA PHE A 123 -14.64 12.36 -19.45
C PHE A 123 -15.27 11.23 -18.63
N THR A 124 -16.00 10.31 -19.26
CA THR A 124 -16.63 9.18 -18.58
C THR A 124 -15.60 8.26 -17.92
N TYR A 125 -14.41 8.09 -18.52
CA TYR A 125 -13.33 7.27 -17.93
C TYR A 125 -12.54 8.00 -16.85
N LEU A 126 -12.68 9.32 -16.70
CA LEU A 126 -12.03 10.05 -15.60
C LEU A 126 -12.56 9.63 -14.23
N ILE A 127 -13.82 9.20 -14.13
CA ILE A 127 -14.37 8.73 -12.84
C ILE A 127 -13.61 7.50 -12.33
N ILE A 128 -13.15 6.63 -13.24
CA ILE A 128 -12.35 5.45 -12.92
C ILE A 128 -10.95 5.88 -12.47
N VAL A 129 -10.37 6.88 -13.15
CA VAL A 129 -9.08 7.45 -12.75
C VAL A 129 -9.17 8.07 -11.35
N PHE A 130 -10.23 8.82 -11.05
CA PHE A 130 -10.45 9.38 -9.73
C PHE A 130 -10.61 8.30 -8.65
N LEU A 131 -11.35 7.23 -8.94
CA LEU A 131 -11.46 6.07 -8.05
C LEU A 131 -10.09 5.44 -7.79
N ALA A 132 -9.32 5.18 -8.85
CA ALA A 132 -7.99 4.59 -8.77
C ALA A 132 -7.00 5.46 -7.97
N LEU A 133 -7.00 6.77 -8.22
CA LEU A 133 -6.18 7.73 -7.47
C LEU A 133 -6.58 7.77 -6.00
N THR A 134 -7.88 7.82 -5.69
CA THR A 134 -8.35 7.87 -4.29
C THR A 134 -7.92 6.62 -3.51
N LEU A 135 -8.13 5.44 -4.08
CA LEU A 135 -7.76 4.17 -3.44
C LEU A 135 -6.24 4.02 -3.31
N SER A 136 -5.47 4.33 -4.36
CA SER A 136 -4.01 4.22 -4.34
C SER A 136 -3.36 5.25 -3.42
N CYS A 137 -3.83 6.50 -3.42
CA CYS A 137 -3.36 7.54 -2.50
C CYS A 137 -3.71 7.19 -1.06
N SER A 138 -4.92 6.69 -0.77
CA SER A 138 -5.31 6.26 0.58
C SER A 138 -4.37 5.20 1.15
N ASN A 139 -4.06 4.16 0.35
CA ASN A 139 -3.09 3.15 0.73
C ASN A 139 -1.69 3.77 0.92
N LEU A 140 -1.20 4.55 -0.04
CA LEU A 140 0.12 5.16 0.05
C LEU A 140 0.26 6.02 1.31
N PHE A 141 -0.71 6.90 1.58
CA PHE A 141 -0.71 7.76 2.76
C PHE A 141 -0.73 6.97 4.05
N GLY A 142 -1.59 5.95 4.14
CA GLY A 142 -1.69 5.06 5.29
C GLY A 142 -0.37 4.38 5.60
N TYR A 143 0.27 3.79 4.59
CA TYR A 143 1.56 3.10 4.77
C TYR A 143 2.71 4.05 5.05
N VAL A 144 2.78 5.21 4.39
CA VAL A 144 3.82 6.21 4.68
C VAL A 144 3.73 6.70 6.12
N LYS A 145 2.52 6.95 6.61
CA LYS A 145 2.32 7.36 8.01
C LYS A 145 2.66 6.22 8.98
N ALA A 146 2.27 4.98 8.67
CA ALA A 146 2.63 3.80 9.46
C ALA A 146 4.15 3.58 9.54
N SER A 147 4.86 3.71 8.41
CA SER A 147 6.30 3.51 8.34
C SER A 147 7.08 4.58 9.10
N ARG A 148 6.59 5.82 9.08
CA ARG A 148 7.16 6.92 9.88
C ARG A 148 6.98 6.67 11.37
N ASP A 149 5.82 6.17 11.78
CA ASP A 149 5.53 5.84 13.17
C ASP A 149 6.41 4.69 13.67
N GLN A 150 6.51 3.59 12.91
CA GLN A 150 7.42 2.48 13.16
C GLN A 150 8.87 2.94 13.35
N SER A 151 9.35 3.82 12.46
CA SER A 151 10.73 4.32 12.51
C SER A 151 11.02 5.10 13.80
N LYS A 152 10.03 5.85 14.32
CA LYS A 152 10.13 6.56 15.60
C LYS A 152 10.13 5.61 16.79
N GLN A 153 9.21 4.64 16.81
CA GLN A 153 9.16 3.65 17.89
C GLN A 153 10.48 2.88 18.03
N LEU A 154 11.08 2.46 16.91
CA LEU A 154 12.38 1.80 16.91
C LEU A 154 13.51 2.71 17.39
N SER A 155 13.55 3.99 17.00
CA SER A 155 14.59 4.91 17.47
C SER A 155 14.52 5.16 18.97
N ASP A 156 13.29 5.26 19.51
CA ASP A 156 13.06 5.51 20.93
C ASP A 156 13.49 4.29 21.76
N MET A 157 13.11 3.08 21.35
CA MET A 157 13.54 1.83 22.01
C MET A 157 15.07 1.67 22.01
N LEU A 158 15.73 1.98 20.89
CA LEU A 158 17.20 1.93 20.80
C LEU A 158 17.86 2.99 21.71
N GLY A 159 17.26 4.18 21.82
CA GLY A 159 17.70 5.22 22.75
C GLY A 159 17.63 4.76 24.20
N THR A 160 16.49 4.18 24.61
CA THR A 160 16.30 3.64 25.96
C THR A 160 17.25 2.48 26.26
N ALA A 161 17.45 1.55 25.31
CA ALA A 161 18.37 0.42 25.47
C ALA A 161 19.83 0.88 25.66
N LYS A 162 20.26 1.90 24.89
CA LYS A 162 21.59 2.51 25.04
C LYS A 162 21.74 3.19 26.40
N ALA A 163 20.74 3.94 26.85
CA ALA A 163 20.75 4.58 28.17
C ALA A 163 20.85 3.54 29.30
N PHE A 164 20.07 2.46 29.23
CA PHE A 164 20.13 1.37 30.21
C PHE A 164 21.48 0.67 30.22
N SER A 165 22.06 0.38 29.05
CA SER A 165 23.41 -0.20 28.97
C SER A 165 24.49 0.73 29.51
N ALA A 166 24.36 2.05 29.33
CA ALA A 166 25.30 3.02 29.88
C ALA A 166 25.24 3.05 31.41
N VAL A 167 24.04 3.05 32.00
CA VAL A 167 23.85 2.95 33.46
C VAL A 167 24.43 1.65 34.01
N ARG A 168 24.18 0.52 33.34
CA ARG A 168 24.73 -0.79 33.75
C ARG A 168 26.26 -0.81 33.76
N ASN A 169 26.91 -0.09 32.85
CA ASN A 169 28.38 -0.04 32.79
C ASN A 169 29.00 0.89 33.84
N LEU A 170 28.19 1.68 34.56
CA LEU A 170 28.63 2.59 35.63
C LEU A 170 28.46 2.01 37.04
N ILE A 171 27.80 0.85 37.16
CA ILE A 171 27.61 0.09 38.42
C ILE A 171 28.53 -1.13 38.37
#